data_AF-A0A5K0VR41-F1
#
_entry.id   AF-A0A5K0VR41-F1
#
_cell.length_a   1.000
_cell.length_b   1.000
_cell.length_c   1.000
_cell.angle_alpha   90.00
_cell.angle_beta   90.00
_cell.angle_gamma   90.00
#
_symmetry.space_group_name_H-M   'P 1'
#
loop_
_entity.id
_entity.type
_entity.pdbx_description
1 polymer ?
#
loop_
_entity_poly.entity_id
_entity_poly.type
_entity_poly.pdbx_seq_one_letter_code
_entity_poly.pdbx_strand_id
1 'polypeptide(L)' 'KEREAYEVMVENGKLIYKESRSFVDTVKDDKGTKWIFVLSTSRTLYVGQ' A
#
# COMPACT_ATOMS: atom_id res chain seq x y z
N LYS A 1 -12.12 -9.57 -2.57
CA LYS A 1 -10.95 -10.42 -2.88
C LYS A 1 -9.83 -9.68 -3.58
N GLU A 2 -10.00 -9.10 -4.78
CA GLU A 2 -8.85 -8.42 -5.44
C GLU A 2 -8.36 -7.17 -4.70
N ARG A 3 -9.24 -6.41 -4.03
CA ARG A 3 -8.87 -5.18 -3.31
C ARG A 3 -8.18 -5.41 -1.96
N GLU A 4 -8.37 -6.58 -1.37
CA GLU A 4 -7.83 -6.90 -0.03
C GLU A 4 -6.31 -7.04 -0.05
N ALA A 5 -5.76 -7.55 -1.16
CA ALA A 5 -4.32 -7.67 -1.39
C ALA A 5 -3.61 -6.30 -1.45
N TYR A 6 -4.33 -5.24 -1.80
CA TYR A 6 -3.79 -3.88 -1.90
C TYR A 6 -4.06 -3.05 -0.63
N GLU A 7 -4.78 -3.58 0.35
CA GLU A 7 -5.00 -2.88 1.62
C GLU A 7 -3.70 -2.72 2.38
N VAL A 8 -3.45 -1.50 2.85
CA VAL A 8 -2.29 -1.17 3.65
C VAL A 8 -2.68 -0.51 4.96
N MET A 9 -1.87 -0.75 5.98
CA MET A 9 -1.91 -0.10 7.28
C MET A 9 -0.65 0.72 7.49
N VAL A 10 -0.78 1.82 8.23
CA VAL A 10 0.37 2.64 8.63
C VAL A 10 0.84 2.14 10.00
N GLU A 11 2.05 1.61 10.06
CA GLU A 11 2.69 1.22 11.31
C GLU A 11 4.05 1.92 11.42
N ASN A 12 4.26 2.66 12.51
CA ASN A 12 5.51 3.39 12.75
C ASN A 12 5.92 4.35 11.61
N GLY A 13 4.93 4.94 10.93
CA GLY A 13 5.14 5.85 9.79
C GLY A 13 5.44 5.16 8.46
N LYS A 14 5.39 3.82 8.39
CA LYS A 14 5.58 3.04 7.16
C LYS A 14 4.28 2.38 6.72
N LEU A 15 4.13 2.22 5.41
CA LEU A 15 3.02 1.49 4.82
C LEU A 15 3.32 -0.02 4.82
N ILE A 16 2.35 -0.81 5.26
CA ILE A 16 2.46 -2.27 5.39
C ILE A 16 1.22 -2.91 4.77
N TYR A 17 1.40 -3.88 3.88
CA TYR A 17 0.29 -4.68 3.34
C TYR A 17 -0.40 -5.46 4.46
N LYS A 18 -1.72 -5.34 4.54
CA LYS A 18 -2.53 -5.90 5.63
C LYS A 18 -2.53 -7.44 5.63
N GLU A 19 -2.54 -8.05 4.43
CA GLU A 19 -2.55 -9.51 4.27
C GLU A 19 -1.19 -10.13 4.57
N SER A 20 -0.13 -9.65 3.92
CA SER A 20 1.21 -10.25 4.03
C SER A 20 2.07 -9.68 5.16
N ARG A 21 1.67 -8.55 5.76
CA ARG A 21 2.48 -7.73 6.69
C ARG A 21 3.85 -7.32 6.13
N SER A 22 3.97 -7.30 4.80
CA SER A 22 5.16 -6.83 4.10
C SER A 22 5.16 -5.31 4.00
N PHE A 23 6.32 -4.69 4.14
CA PHE A 23 6.47 -3.26 3.89
C PHE A 23 6.22 -2.96 2.40
N VAL A 24 5.52 -1.85 2.13
CA VAL A 24 5.41 -1.31 0.79
C VAL A 24 6.75 -0.66 0.44
N ASP A 25 7.54 -1.33 -0.37
CA ASP A 25 8.82 -0.81 -0.82
C ASP A 25 8.61 0.04 -2.08
N THR A 26 8.30 1.33 -1.87
CA THR A 26 8.12 2.29 -2.96
C THR A 26 9.44 2.79 -3.55
N VAL A 27 10.59 2.38 -2.99
CA VAL A 27 11.92 2.97 -3.26
C VAL A 27 12.82 2.00 -4.02
N LYS A 28 12.63 0.68 -3.85
CA LYS A 28 13.31 -0.33 -4.67
C LYS A 28 12.85 -0.37 -6.11
N ASP A 29 11.63 0.10 -6.35
CA ASP A 29 11.04 0.07 -7.67
C ASP A 29 11.69 1.13 -8.56
N ASP A 30 11.93 0.75 -9.81
CA ASP A 30 12.82 1.43 -10.76
C ASP A 30 12.51 2.94 -10.89
N LYS A 31 13.46 3.75 -11.41
CA LYS A 31 13.29 5.21 -11.58
C LYS A 31 12.22 5.52 -12.64
N GLY A 32 10.95 5.34 -12.28
CA GLY A 32 9.83 5.41 -13.21
C GLY A 32 8.52 4.86 -12.66
N THR A 33 8.55 4.13 -11.55
CA THR A 33 7.35 3.53 -10.97
C THR A 33 6.46 4.59 -10.33
N LYS A 34 5.23 4.66 -10.81
CA LYS A 34 4.20 5.57 -10.29
C LYS A 34 3.41 4.80 -9.25
N TRP A 35 3.16 5.43 -8.11
CA TRP A 35 2.37 4.82 -7.05
C TRP A 35 1.04 5.54 -6.95
N ILE A 36 -0.04 4.77 -6.84
CA ILE A 36 -1.39 5.27 -6.62
C ILE A 36 -1.78 4.93 -5.19
N PHE A 37 -2.09 5.97 -4.41
CA PHE A 37 -2.60 5.83 -3.05
C PHE A 37 -4.07 6.21 -3.04
N VAL A 38 -4.94 5.27 -2.66
CA VAL A 38 -6.39 5.47 -2.63
C VAL A 38 -6.88 5.34 -1.19
N LEU A 39 -7.48 6.41 -0.67
CA LEU A 39 -8.13 6.40 0.63
C LEU A 39 -9.64 6.21 0.47
N SER A 40 -10.18 5.16 1.08
CA SER A 40 -11.62 4.91 1.14
C SER A 40 -12.30 5.76 2.22
N THR A 41 -13.63 5.94 2.09
CA THR A 41 -14.49 6.53 3.12
C THR A 41 -14.47 5.74 4.43
N SER A 42 -14.13 4.46 4.38
CA SER A 42 -13.94 3.60 5.56
C SER A 42 -12.59 3.77 6.25
N ARG A 43 -11.79 4.78 5.88
CA ARG A 43 -10.41 5.00 6.35
C ARG A 43 -9.43 3.87 6.02
N THR A 44 -9.78 3.01 5.07
CA THR A 44 -8.87 2.00 4.53
C THR A 44 -8.02 2.62 3.43
N LEU A 45 -6.72 2.46 3.52
CA LEU A 45 -5.77 2.89 2.50
C LEU A 45 -5.44 1.71 1.58
N TYR A 46 -5.40 1.98 0.28
CA TYR A 46 -5.02 1.02 -0.74
C TYR A 46 -3.82 1.57 -1.49
N VAL A 47 -2.91 0.69 -1.86
CA VAL A 47 -1.75 1.04 -2.69
C VAL A 47 -1.76 0.23 -3.98
N GLY A 48 -1.55 0.92 -5.10
CA GLY A 48 -1.33 0.33 -6.41
C GLY A 48 -0.02 0.83 -7.01
N GLN A 49 0.62 -0.03 -7.80
CA GLN A 49 1.74 0.29 -8.66
C GLN A 49 1.26 0.63 -10.07
#